data_AF-A0A7C1U6H0-F1
#
_entry.id   AF-A0A7C1U6H0-F1
#
_cell.length_a   1.000
_cell.length_b   1.000
_cell.length_c   1.000
_cell.angle_alpha   90.00
_cell.angle_beta   90.00
_cell.angle_gamma   90.00
#
_symmetry.space_group_name_H-M   'P 1'
#
loop_
_entity.id
_entity.type
_entity.pdbx_description
1 polymer ?
#
loop_
_entity_poly.entity_id
_entity_poly.type
_entity_poly.pdbx_seq_one_letter_code
_entity_poly.pdbx_strand_id
1 'polypeptide(L)' 'MEQTLNAAEIDVGFHPDGYRIDRTTSAMNRYTKWQIEPGDRWRNPKPVCFDSLPQQGWFAVDKFDWDETENVEDYV' A
#
# COMPACT_ATOMS: atom_id res chain seq x y z
N MET A 1 -7.07 22.57 -2.04
CA MET A 1 -7.62 21.61 -1.07
C MET A 1 -7.53 20.26 -1.75
N GLU A 2 -6.48 19.49 -1.49
CA GLU A 2 -6.41 18.11 -1.99
C GLU A 2 -7.48 17.30 -1.26
N GLN A 3 -8.50 16.88 -2.00
CA GLN A 3 -9.54 16.02 -1.46
C GLN A 3 -8.92 14.65 -1.25
N THR A 4 -8.72 14.28 0.01
CA THR A 4 -8.31 12.93 0.39
C THR A 4 -9.54 12.05 0.53
N LEU A 5 -9.41 10.79 0.16
CA LEU A 5 -10.50 9.82 0.15
C LEU A 5 -10.51 8.98 1.43
N ASN A 6 -11.61 8.25 1.67
CA ASN A 6 -11.68 7.27 2.74
C ASN A 6 -11.12 5.90 2.30
N ALA A 7 -10.53 5.15 3.23
CA ALA A 7 -10.01 3.80 2.98
C ALA A 7 -11.06 2.85 2.37
N ALA A 8 -12.33 3.04 2.75
CA ALA A 8 -13.44 2.26 2.24
C ALA A 8 -13.73 2.50 0.75
N GLU A 9 -13.41 3.69 0.25
CA GLU A 9 -13.61 4.14 -1.14
C GLU A 9 -12.41 3.80 -2.04
N ILE A 10 -11.25 3.48 -1.45
CA ILE A 10 -10.05 3.10 -2.17
C ILE A 10 -10.12 1.63 -2.60
N ASP A 11 -10.05 1.41 -3.91
CA ASP A 11 -9.76 0.11 -4.49
C ASP A 11 -8.25 -0.12 -4.60
N VAL A 12 -7.53 0.84 -5.20
CA VAL A 12 -6.06 0.90 -5.24
C VAL A 12 -5.59 2.29 -4.84
N GLY A 13 -4.69 2.39 -3.86
CA GLY A 13 -4.26 3.68 -3.34
C GLY A 13 -3.26 3.58 -2.20
N PHE A 14 -2.65 4.71 -1.85
CA PHE A 14 -1.67 4.81 -0.78
C PHE A 14 -2.02 5.93 0.20
N HIS A 15 -1.46 5.81 1.41
CA HIS A 15 -1.53 6.79 2.47
C HIS A 15 -0.11 7.23 2.85
N PRO A 16 0.16 8.54 3.03
CA PRO A 16 1.50 9.06 3.31
C PRO A 16 2.13 8.55 4.62
N ASP A 17 1.33 7.95 5.51
CA ASP A 17 1.82 7.23 6.72
C ASP A 17 2.43 5.84 6.39
N GLY A 18 2.56 5.49 5.12
CA GLY A 18 3.15 4.23 4.68
C GLY A 18 2.13 3.10 4.57
N TYR A 19 0.86 3.38 4.28
CA TYR A 19 -0.11 2.32 4.00
C TYR A 19 -0.44 2.23 2.52
N ARG A 20 -0.74 1.03 2.07
CA ARG A 20 -1.23 0.73 0.73
C ARG A 20 -2.48 -0.13 0.82
N ILE A 21 -3.47 0.24 0.01
CA ILE A 21 -4.65 -0.56 -0.28
C ILE A 21 -4.56 -0.99 -1.73
N ASP A 22 -4.78 -2.28 -1.96
CA ASP A 22 -4.87 -2.84 -3.30
C ASP A 22 -5.86 -4.01 -3.30
N ARG A 23 -7.12 -3.74 -3.59
CA ARG A 23 -8.17 -4.77 -3.60
C ARG A 23 -8.10 -5.68 -4.81
N THR A 24 -7.29 -5.32 -5.80
CA THR A 24 -7.07 -6.11 -7.02
C THR A 24 -6.08 -7.24 -6.81
N THR A 25 -5.22 -7.15 -5.79
CA THR A 25 -4.29 -8.23 -5.42
C THR A 25 -4.92 -9.25 -4.45
N SER A 26 -4.15 -10.30 -4.17
CA SER A 26 -4.48 -11.36 -3.22
C SER A 26 -4.81 -10.80 -1.84
N ALA A 27 -5.68 -11.50 -1.10
CA ALA A 27 -6.16 -11.05 0.22
C ALA A 27 -5.04 -10.69 1.21
N MET A 28 -3.87 -11.33 1.10
CA MET A 28 -2.70 -11.02 1.94
C MET A 28 -2.04 -9.68 1.60
N ASN A 29 -2.07 -9.25 0.35
CA ASN A 29 -1.44 -8.00 -0.10
C ASN A 29 -2.44 -6.84 -0.22
N ARG A 30 -3.71 -7.11 0.10
CA ARG A 30 -4.78 -6.12 0.02
C ARG A 30 -4.56 -4.90 0.88
N TYR A 31 -4.06 -5.11 2.09
CA TYR A 31 -3.80 -4.04 3.05
C TYR A 31 -2.38 -4.26 3.58
N THR A 32 -1.47 -3.37 3.19
CA THR A 32 -0.08 -3.50 3.58
C THR A 32 0.42 -2.21 4.20
N LYS A 33 1.22 -2.34 5.26
CA LYS A 33 2.02 -1.26 5.82
C LYS A 33 3.46 -1.42 5.36
N TRP A 34 4.00 -0.33 4.85
CA TRP A 34 5.34 -0.21 4.30
C TRP A 34 6.15 0.73 5.18
N GLN A 35 7.45 0.49 5.22
CA GLN A 35 8.40 1.42 5.81
C GLN A 35 8.83 2.40 4.73
N ILE A 36 8.55 3.70 4.95
CA ILE A 36 9.01 4.77 4.07
C ILE A 36 10.42 5.16 4.51
N GLU A 37 11.41 4.78 3.72
CA GLU A 37 12.79 5.21 3.88
C GLU A 37 13.05 6.55 3.19
N PRO A 38 14.08 7.31 3.61
CA PRO A 38 14.47 8.56 2.97
C PRO A 38 14.69 8.37 1.46
N GLY A 39 14.14 9.30 0.67
CA GLY A 39 14.13 9.23 -0.79
C GLY A 39 12.93 8.46 -1.36
N ASP A 40 11.78 8.50 -0.68
CA ASP A 40 10.50 7.94 -1.13
C ASP A 40 10.57 6.44 -1.48
N ARG A 41 11.44 5.71 -0.77
CA ARG A 41 11.59 4.27 -0.96
C ARG A 41 10.70 3.52 0.02
N TRP A 42 9.74 2.78 -0.53
CA TRP A 42 8.83 1.95 0.25
C TRP A 42 9.42 0.54 0.32
N ARG A 43 9.67 0.03 1.53
CA ARG A 43 10.18 -1.34 1.73
C ARG A 43 9.44 -2.11 2.82
N ASN A 44 9.66 -3.43 2.85
CA ASN A 44 9.16 -4.36 3.88
C ASN A 44 7.63 -4.34 4.04
N PRO A 45 6.86 -4.71 2.99
CA PRO A 45 5.41 -4.78 3.08
C PRO A 45 5.00 -5.76 4.18
N LYS A 46 4.22 -5.27 5.14
CA LYS A 46 3.61 -6.10 6.18
C LYS A 46 2.10 -6.12 6.00
N PRO A 47 1.48 -7.30 5.91
CA PRO A 47 0.02 -7.38 5.88
C PRO A 47 -0.56 -6.80 7.18
N VAL A 48 -1.60 -5.98 7.06
CA VAL A 48 -2.32 -5.38 8.18
C VAL A 48 -3.82 -5.60 8.04
N CYS A 49 -4.55 -5.46 9.13
CA CYS A 49 -6.01 -5.49 9.09
C CYS A 49 -6.56 -4.15 8.59
N PHE A 50 -7.73 -4.18 7.94
CA PHE A 50 -8.42 -2.95 7.52
C PHE A 50 -8.69 -2.00 8.70
N ASP A 51 -8.96 -2.55 9.88
CA ASP A 51 -9.21 -1.77 11.10
C ASP A 51 -7.99 -0.96 11.58
N SER A 52 -6.78 -1.39 11.21
CA SER A 52 -5.52 -0.69 11.53
C SER A 52 -5.17 0.42 10.54
N LEU A 53 -5.96 0.58 9.48
CA LEU A 53 -5.72 1.58 8.45
C LEU A 53 -6.27 2.96 8.88
N PRO A 54 -5.64 4.07 8.47
CA PRO A 54 -6.24 5.39 8.54
C PRO A 54 -7.60 5.37 7.82
N GLN A 55 -8.64 5.96 8.40
CA GLN A 55 -9.96 5.99 7.75
C GLN A 55 -10.03 6.99 6.59
N GLN A 56 -9.26 8.09 6.69
CA GLN A 56 -9.20 9.20 5.74
C GLN A 56 -7.75 9.53 5.40
N GLY A 57 -7.51 10.41 4.42
CA GLY A 57 -6.14 10.81 4.04
C GLY A 57 -5.56 10.03 2.86
N TRP A 58 -6.40 9.28 2.14
CA TRP A 58 -5.94 8.40 1.06
C TRP A 58 -5.88 9.07 -0.30
N PHE A 59 -4.93 8.58 -1.09
CA PHE A 59 -4.75 8.94 -2.49
C PHE A 59 -5.06 7.71 -3.36
N ALA A 60 -6.15 7.79 -4.13
CA ALA A 60 -6.47 6.75 -5.11
C ALA A 60 -5.53 6.82 -6.30
N VAL A 61 -5.09 5.66 -6.76
CA VAL A 61 -4.27 5.50 -7.97
C VAL A 61 -4.86 4.39 -8.82
N ASP A 62 -4.53 4.36 -10.11
CA ASP A 62 -5.05 3.33 -11.03
C ASP A 62 -4.40 1.96 -10.77
N LYS A 63 -3.09 1.95 -10.53
CA LYS A 63 -2.31 0.75 -10.20
C LYS A 63 -0.99 1.11 -9.53
N PHE A 64 -0.42 0.17 -8.79
CA PHE A 64 0.99 0.23 -8.37
C PHE A 64 1.86 -0.52 -9.37
N ASP A 65 2.98 0.07 -9.76
CA ASP A 65 4.03 -0.60 -10.54
C ASP A 65 4.90 -1.51 -9.64
N TRP A 66 4.31 -2.07 -8.59
CA TRP A 66 5.02 -2.94 -7.66
C TRP A 66 4.73 -4.39 -8.03
N ASP A 67 5.77 -5.08 -8.49
CA ASP A 67 5.69 -6.50 -8.82
C ASP A 67 6.04 -7.34 -7.57
N GLU A 68 5.11 -8.22 -7.19
CA GLU A 68 5.26 -9.14 -6.05
C GLU A 68 6.46 -10.10 -6.23
N THR A 69 6.99 -10.24 -7.45
CA THR A 69 8.07 -11.17 -7.78
C THR A 69 9.49 -10.68 -7.47
N GLU A 70 9.70 -9.42 -7.07
CA GLU A 70 11.05 -8.91 -6.73
C GLU A 70 11.62 -9.43 -5.39
N ASN A 71 11.04 -10.47 -4.79
CA ASN A 71 11.60 -11.17 -3.62
C ASN A 71 11.87 -12.66 -3.86
N VAL A 72 11.94 -13.10 -5.10
CA VAL A 72 12.42 -14.44 -5.43
C VAL A 72 13.74 -14.33 -6.18
N GLU A 73 14.79 -14.89 -5.55
CA GLU A 73 16.04 -15.36 -6.16
C GLU A 73 17.22 -14.37 -6.30
N ASP A 74 17.94 -14.15 -5.18
CA ASP A 74 19.42 -14.15 -5.22
C ASP A 74 19.94 -14.97 -4.04
N TYR A 75 19.86 -16.30 -4.18
CA TYR A 75 20.73 -17.23 -3.47
C TYR A 75 21.46 -18.03 -4.56
N VAL A 76 22.55 -17.46 -5.07
CA VAL A 76 23.57 -18.16 -5.87
C VAL A 76 24.58 -18.84 -4.94
#